data_AF-R7L5Z8-F1
#
_entry.id   AF-R7L5Z8-F1
#
_cell.length_a   1.000
_cell.length_b   1.000
_cell.length_c   1.000
_cell.angle_alpha   90.00
_cell.angle_beta   90.00
_cell.angle_gamma   90.00
#
_symmetry.space_group_name_H-M   'P 1'
#
loop_
_entity.id
_entity.type
_entity.pdbx_description
1 polymer ?
#
loop_
_entity_poly.entity_id
_entity_poly.type
_entity_poly.pdbx_seq_one_letter_code
_entity_poly.pdbx_strand_id
1 'polypeptide(L)' 'MARKKGSGKTVGMTQISISLPQNLVEQIDKMAEIDNRNRSNFIANTLQNLAKDFMSVAESKKKLASK' A
#
# COMPACT_ATOMS: atom_id res chain seq x y z
N MET A 1 -33.14 -18.61 -5.10
CA MET A 1 -32.70 -17.66 -6.14
C MET A 1 -31.21 -17.86 -6.40
N ALA A 2 -30.82 -18.14 -7.65
CA ALA A 2 -29.46 -18.46 -8.04
C ALA A 2 -28.69 -17.21 -8.56
N ARG A 3 -27.49 -17.02 -7.98
CA ARG A 3 -26.26 -16.35 -8.46
C ARG A 3 -26.29 -14.85 -8.82
N LYS A 4 -25.46 -14.08 -8.12
CA LYS A 4 -24.47 -13.21 -8.78
C LYS A 4 -23.19 -13.09 -7.93
N LYS A 5 -22.20 -13.91 -8.23
CA LYS A 5 -20.80 -13.72 -7.81
C LYS A 5 -20.29 -12.50 -8.57
N GLY A 6 -20.56 -11.32 -8.01
CA GLY A 6 -20.12 -10.04 -8.58
C GLY A 6 -18.61 -9.92 -8.44
N SER A 7 -17.88 -10.41 -9.44
CA SER A 7 -16.48 -10.11 -9.65
C SER A 7 -16.31 -8.64 -10.04
N GLY A 8 -16.47 -7.74 -9.07
CA GLY A 8 -16.04 -6.36 -9.16
C GLY A 8 -14.52 -6.29 -8.98
N LYS A 9 -13.76 -6.89 -9.90
CA LYS A 9 -12.33 -6.57 -10.00
C LYS A 9 -12.26 -5.14 -10.52
N THR A 10 -11.97 -4.19 -9.63
CA THR A 10 -11.42 -2.90 -10.03
C THR A 10 -10.19 -3.20 -10.89
N VAL A 11 -10.28 -2.85 -12.18
CA VAL A 11 -9.25 -3.16 -13.19
C VAL A 11 -7.91 -2.61 -12.69
N GLY A 12 -6.89 -3.47 -12.60
CA GLY A 12 -5.53 -3.08 -12.21
C GLY A 12 -5.18 -3.23 -10.72
N MET A 13 -6.08 -3.71 -9.86
CA MET A 13 -5.73 -3.99 -8.45
C MET A 13 -5.29 -5.45 -8.27
N THR A 14 -4.08 -5.64 -7.73
CA THR A 14 -3.59 -6.94 -7.25
C THR A 14 -3.88 -7.07 -5.77
N GLN A 15 -4.60 -8.11 -5.37
CA GLN A 15 -4.83 -8.45 -3.96
C GLN A 15 -3.64 -9.26 -3.43
N ILE A 16 -3.11 -8.84 -2.28
CA ILE A 16 -2.05 -9.55 -1.57
C ILE A 16 -2.58 -10.01 -0.22
N SER A 17 -2.21 -11.22 0.18
CA SER A 17 -2.44 -11.75 1.53
C SER A 17 -1.10 -11.91 2.21
N ILE A 18 -0.94 -11.31 3.38
CA ILE A 18 0.29 -11.32 4.16
C ILE A 18 -0.02 -11.65 5.62
N SER A 19 0.88 -12.35 6.28
CA SER A 19 0.83 -12.58 7.72
C SER A 19 1.68 -11.52 8.42
N LEU A 20 1.08 -10.83 9.39
CA LEU A 20 1.75 -9.80 10.20
C LEU A 20 1.61 -10.13 11.68
N PRO A 21 2.59 -9.77 12.53
CA PRO A 21 2.43 -9.84 13.98
C PRO A 21 1.23 -9.01 14.44
N GLN A 22 0.47 -9.52 15.41
CA GLN A 22 -0.75 -8.85 15.90
C GLN A 22 -0.48 -7.42 16.38
N ASN A 23 0.61 -7.22 17.15
CA ASN A 23 0.99 -5.89 17.65
C ASN A 23 1.19 -4.89 16.49
N LEU A 24 1.80 -5.32 15.38
CA LEU A 24 1.97 -4.45 14.22
C LEU A 24 0.61 -4.10 13.58
N VAL A 25 -0.33 -5.05 13.51
CA VAL A 25 -1.68 -4.78 12.99
C VAL A 25 -2.40 -3.73 13.84
N GLU A 26 -2.32 -3.83 15.16
CA GLU A 26 -2.91 -2.85 16.09
C GLU A 26 -2.30 -1.46 15.94
N GLN A 27 -0.98 -1.38 15.73
CA GLN A 27 -0.31 -0.10 15.44
C GLN A 27 -0.77 0.48 14.10
N ILE A 28 -0.90 -0.35 13.06
CA ILE A 28 -1.40 0.08 11.75
C ILE A 28 -2.84 0.60 11.86
N ASP A 29 -3.69 -0.08 12.62
CA ASP A 29 -5.08 0.36 12.82
C ASP A 29 -5.15 1.74 13.49
N LYS A 30 -4.35 1.96 14.53
CA LYS A 30 -4.26 3.29 15.18
C LYS A 30 -3.77 4.37 14.22
N MET A 31 -2.74 4.08 13.42
CA MET A 31 -2.26 5.04 12.42
C MET A 31 -3.31 5.34 11.34
N ALA A 32 -4.05 4.33 10.90
CA ALA A 32 -5.14 4.50 9.94
C ALA A 32 -6.27 5.34 10.53
N GLU A 33 -6.63 5.14 11.80
CA GLU A 33 -7.63 5.95 12.51
C GLU A 33 -7.21 7.42 12.61
N ILE A 34 -5.95 7.69 12.99
CA ILE A 34 -5.40 9.04 13.07
C ILE A 34 -5.44 9.75 11.70
N ASP A 35 -5.20 9.02 10.61
CA ASP A 35 -5.26 9.54 9.23
C ASP A 35 -6.69 9.53 8.64
N ASN A 36 -7.72 9.23 9.46
CA ASN A 36 -9.13 9.13 9.07
C ASN A 36 -9.37 8.18 7.86
N ARG A 37 -8.68 7.03 7.85
CA ARG A 37 -8.72 6.03 6.78
C ARG A 37 -8.97 4.63 7.33
N ASN A 38 -9.43 3.73 6.46
CA ASN A 38 -9.40 2.30 6.77
C ASN A 38 -8.00 1.72 6.59
N ARG A 39 -7.74 0.56 7.20
CA ARG A 39 -6.47 -0.16 7.16
C ARG A 39 -5.92 -0.34 5.75
N SER A 40 -6.72 -0.83 4.81
CA SER A 40 -6.28 -1.11 3.44
C SER A 40 -5.86 0.15 2.69
N ASN A 41 -6.63 1.23 2.84
CA ASN A 41 -6.34 2.53 2.22
C ASN A 41 -5.09 3.17 2.83
N PHE A 42 -4.91 3.05 4.14
CA PHE A 42 -3.71 3.51 4.83
C PHE A 42 -2.47 2.77 4.29
N ILE A 43 -2.49 1.43 4.31
CA ILE A 43 -1.38 0.60 3.80
C ILE A 43 -1.06 0.94 2.34
N ALA A 44 -2.07 1.06 1.48
CA ALA A 44 -1.85 1.38 0.07
C ALA A 44 -1.18 2.74 -0.13
N ASN A 45 -1.62 3.77 0.61
CA ASN A 45 -1.05 5.10 0.56
C ASN A 45 0.40 5.13 1.07
N THR A 46 0.67 4.46 2.20
CA THR A 46 2.02 4.34 2.76
C THR A 46 2.97 3.65 1.78
N LEU A 47 2.56 2.53 1.18
CA LEU A 47 3.37 1.82 0.19
C LEU A 47 3.62 2.66 -1.06
N GLN A 48 2.63 3.42 -1.52
CA GLN A 48 2.78 4.31 -2.66
C GLN A 48 3.83 5.41 -2.38
N ASN A 49 3.78 6.03 -1.20
CA ASN A 49 4.72 7.07 -0.82
C ASN A 49 6.14 6.52 -0.67
N LEU A 50 6.29 5.37 0.01
CA LEU A 50 7.57 4.67 0.10
C LEU A 50 8.15 4.37 -1.29
N ALA A 51 7.35 3.86 -2.22
CA ALA A 51 7.83 3.56 -3.58
C ALA A 51 8.31 4.83 -4.31
N LYS A 52 7.57 5.95 -4.18
CA LYS A 52 7.98 7.24 -4.76
C LYS A 52 9.32 7.72 -4.18
N ASP A 53 9.47 7.64 -2.85
CA ASP A 53 10.69 8.07 -2.17
C ASP A 53 11.91 7.24 -2.61
N PHE A 54 11.74 5.91 -2.67
CA PHE A 54 12.80 5.01 -3.14
C PHE A 54 13.18 5.26 -4.61
N MET A 55 12.20 5.46 -5.49
CA MET A 55 12.46 5.76 -6.89
C MET A 55 13.14 7.13 -7.07
N SER A 56 12.68 8.16 -6.35
CA SER A 56 13.25 9.50 -6.41
C SER A 56 14.72 9.51 -5.99
N VAL A 57 15.07 8.84 -4.89
CA VAL A 57 16.47 8.70 -4.43
C VAL A 57 17.33 7.91 -5.42
N ALA A 58 16.77 6.85 -6.02
CA ALA A 58 17.48 6.05 -7.01
C ALA A 58 17.82 6.88 -8.28
N GLU A 59 16.91 7.74 -8.72
CA GLU A 59 17.16 8.64 -9.86
C GLU A 59 18.23 9.70 -9.55
N SER A 60 18.23 10.26 -8.34
CA SER A 60 19.28 11.19 -7.90
C SER A 60 20.65 10.53 -7.90
N LYS A 61 20.77 9.29 -7.39
CA LYS A 61 22.04 8.55 -7.39
C LYS A 61 22.53 8.21 -8.80
N LYS A 62 21.62 7.90 -9.73
CA LYS A 62 21.98 7.60 -11.13
C LYS A 62 22.54 8.81 -11.87
N LYS A 63 22.01 10.02 -11.64
CA LYS A 63 22.52 11.25 -12.28
C LYS A 63 23.91 11.68 -11.80
N LEU A 64 24.27 11.39 -10.54
CA LEU A 64 25.60 11.70 -9.99
C LEU A 64 26.69 10.72 -10.47
N ALA A 65 26.34 9.47 -10.77
CA ALA A 65 27.30 8.45 -11.22
C ALA A 65 27.60 8.49 -12.73
N SER A 66 26.92 9.34 -13.52
CA SER A 66 27.12 9.49 -14.96
C SER A 66 27.79 10.80 -15.35
N LYS A 67 28.52 11.44 -14.42
CA LYS A 67 29.23 12.70 -14.66
C LYS A 67 30.72 12.52 -14.42
#